data_AF-A0A564ZFY5-F1
#
_entry.id   AF-A0A564ZFY5-F1
#
_cell.length_a   1.000
_cell.length_b   1.000
_cell.length_c   1.000
_cell.angle_alpha   90.00
_cell.angle_beta   90.00
_cell.angle_gamma   90.00
#
_symmetry.space_group_name_H-M   'P 1'
#
loop_
_entity.id
_entity.type
_entity.pdbx_description
1 polymer ?
#
loop_
_entity_poly.entity_id
_entity_poly.type
_entity_poly.pdbx_seq_one_letter_code
_entity_poly.pdbx_strand_id
1 'polypeptide(L)' 'MTRKRKVRFEPLGITIECEATEPILQYALRQGLRLVDYRCADGECGGCRAQVRSGQ' A
#
# COMPACT_ATOMS: atom_id res chain seq x y z
N MET A 1 -9.10 15.61 -12.01
CA MET A 1 -9.67 15.12 -10.74
C MET A 1 -9.09 13.73 -10.52
N THR A 2 -8.24 13.53 -9.50
CA THR A 2 -7.69 12.21 -9.19
C THR A 2 -8.71 11.39 -8.38
N ARG A 3 -8.75 10.08 -8.64
CA ARG A 3 -9.72 9.15 -8.04
C ARG A 3 -9.09 8.48 -6.83
N LYS A 4 -9.64 8.69 -5.65
CA LYS A 4 -9.24 7.99 -4.44
C LYS A 4 -9.75 6.55 -4.42
N ARG A 5 -8.98 5.66 -3.77
CA ARG A 5 -9.31 4.26 -3.53
C ARG A 5 -9.07 3.91 -2.08
N LYS A 6 -10.00 3.14 -1.52
CA LYS A 6 -9.91 2.61 -0.16
C LYS A 6 -9.24 1.24 -0.19
N VAL A 7 -8.18 1.07 0.59
CA VAL A 7 -7.40 -0.18 0.67
C VAL A 7 -7.36 -0.64 2.12
N ARG A 8 -7.75 -1.89 2.36
CA ARG A 8 -7.70 -2.52 3.68
C ARG A 8 -6.57 -3.55 3.73
N PHE A 9 -5.75 -3.47 4.76
CA PHE A 9 -4.67 -4.42 5.01
C PHE A 9 -5.11 -5.47 6.02
N GLU A 10 -5.04 -6.73 5.63
CA GLU A 10 -5.32 -7.88 6.50
C GLU A 10 -4.02 -8.65 6.77
N PRO A 11 -3.80 -9.15 7.99
CA PRO A 11 -4.71 -9.12 9.15
C PRO A 11 -4.63 -7.84 10.00
N LEU A 12 -3.83 -6.84 9.62
CA LEU A 12 -3.56 -5.64 10.42
C LEU A 12 -4.81 -4.80 10.77
N GLY A 13 -5.88 -4.92 10.00
CA GLY A 13 -7.12 -4.18 10.20
C GLY A 13 -7.05 -2.69 9.83
N ILE A 14 -5.89 -2.23 9.36
CA ILE A 14 -5.64 -0.85 8.92
C ILE A 14 -6.33 -0.61 7.59
N THR A 15 -6.98 0.53 7.46
CA THR A 15 -7.57 0.98 6.19
C THR A 15 -7.04 2.35 5.84
N ILE A 16 -6.60 2.52 4.60
CA ILE A 16 -6.11 3.79 4.07
C ILE A 16 -6.98 4.23 2.89
N GLU A 17 -6.89 5.52 2.57
CA GLU A 17 -7.45 6.08 1.36
C GLU A 17 -6.36 6.83 0.60
N CYS A 18 -5.96 6.29 -0.56
CA CYS A 18 -4.87 6.82 -1.38
C CYS A 18 -5.36 7.16 -2.79
N GLU A 19 -4.64 8.04 -3.47
CA GLU A 19 -4.91 8.38 -4.86
C GLU A 19 -4.57 7.20 -5.79
N ALA A 20 -5.36 6.99 -6.84
CA ALA A 20 -5.12 5.90 -7.80
C ALA A 20 -3.83 6.06 -8.60
N THR A 21 -3.25 7.26 -8.66
CA THR A 21 -2.00 7.56 -9.35
C THR A 21 -0.77 7.36 -8.47
N GLU A 22 -0.96 6.93 -7.22
CA GLU A 22 0.13 6.79 -6.26
C GLU A 22 0.33 5.32 -5.84
N PRO A 23 1.57 4.82 -5.77
CA PRO A 23 1.85 3.52 -5.17
C PRO A 23 1.44 3.47 -3.69
N ILE A 24 0.62 2.48 -3.35
CA ILE A 24 0.11 2.24 -1.98
C ILE A 24 1.23 2.23 -0.93
N LEU A 25 2.37 1.59 -1.22
CA LEU A 25 3.51 1.54 -0.31
C LEU A 25 4.06 2.94 -0.03
N GLN A 26 4.23 3.78 -1.06
CA GLN A 26 4.79 5.12 -0.91
C GLN A 26 3.88 6.02 -0.07
N TYR A 27 2.56 5.93 -0.29
CA TYR A 27 1.58 6.61 0.55
C TYR A 27 1.75 6.22 2.02
N ALA A 28 1.76 4.91 2.30
CA ALA A 28 1.86 4.39 3.66
C ALA A 28 3.13 4.87 4.37
N LEU A 29 4.28 4.82 3.70
CA LEU A 29 5.55 5.27 4.25
C LEU A 29 5.56 6.76 4.60
N ARG A 30 4.99 7.62 3.74
CA ARG A 30 4.87 9.05 4.05
C ARG A 30 3.93 9.34 5.23
N GLN A 31 2.94 8.48 5.45
CA GLN A 31 2.06 8.55 6.62
C GLN A 31 2.68 7.89 7.87
N GLY A 32 3.93 7.38 7.80
CA GLY A 32 4.59 6.69 8.91
C GLY A 32 4.06 5.29 9.18
N LEU A 33 3.25 4.72 8.28
CA LEU A 33 2.71 3.36 8.40
C LEU A 33 3.72 2.34 7.87
N ARG A 34 4.17 1.42 8.74
CA ARG A 34 4.97 0.27 8.35
C ARG A 34 4.07 -0.95 8.16
N LEU A 35 3.61 -1.15 6.92
CA LEU A 35 2.69 -2.23 6.56
C LEU A 35 3.37 -3.60 6.45
N VAL A 36 4.65 -3.61 6.05
CA VAL A 36 5.46 -4.79 5.76
C VAL A 36 6.94 -4.44 5.95
N ASP A 37 7.78 -5.46 6.11
CA ASP A 37 9.24 -5.30 6.07
C ASP A 37 9.71 -5.13 4.61
N TYR A 38 9.63 -3.90 4.12
CA TYR A 38 10.16 -3.51 2.82
C TYR A 38 11.64 -3.14 2.90
N ARG A 39 12.36 -3.21 1.77
CA ARG A 39 13.77 -2.76 1.68
C ARG A 39 14.01 -1.66 0.65
N CYS A 40 13.57 -1.85 -0.59
CA CYS A 40 13.88 -0.94 -1.69
C CYS A 40 12.76 0.08 -2.02
N ALA A 41 11.49 -0.30 -1.84
CA ALA A 41 10.30 0.51 -2.20
C ALA A 41 10.20 0.97 -3.67
N ASP A 42 10.98 0.37 -4.57
CA ASP A 42 11.02 0.64 -6.02
C ASP A 42 10.67 -0.58 -6.88
N GLY A 43 10.48 -1.75 -6.26
CA GLY A 43 10.07 -2.99 -6.92
C GLY A 43 11.19 -4.03 -7.12
N GLU A 44 12.46 -3.69 -6.87
CA GLU A 44 13.58 -4.60 -7.18
C GLU A 44 13.66 -5.83 -6.25
N CYS A 45 13.41 -5.67 -4.95
CA CYS A 45 13.68 -6.74 -3.99
C CYS A 45 12.49 -7.65 -3.67
N GLY A 46 11.27 -7.28 -4.07
CA GLY A 46 10.04 -8.03 -3.76
C GLY A 46 9.63 -8.11 -2.29
N GLY A 47 10.30 -7.42 -1.36
CA GLY A 47 10.03 -7.52 0.09
C GLY A 47 8.65 -7.01 0.51
N CYS A 48 8.05 -6.12 -0.29
CA CYS A 48 6.70 -5.58 -0.04
C CYS A 48 5.58 -6.34 -0.76
N ARG A 49 5.83 -7.58 -1.22
CA ARG A 49 4.84 -8.36 -1.97
C ARG A 49 3.61 -8.64 -1.10
N ALA A 50 2.43 -8.45 -1.69
CA ALA A 50 1.15 -8.71 -1.05
C ALA A 50 0.23 -9.46 -2.02
N GLN A 51 -0.83 -10.07 -1.48
CA GLN A 51 -1.88 -10.72 -2.26
C GLN A 51 -3.15 -9.87 -2.21
N VAL A 52 -3.73 -9.58 -3.36
CA VAL A 52 -5.06 -8.94 -3.44
C VAL A 52 -6.11 -9.98 -3.06
N ARG A 53 -6.88 -9.71 -2.00
CA ARG A 53 -8.01 -10.55 -1.55
C ARG A 53 -9.32 -10.20 -2.25
N SER A 54 -9.51 -8.93 -2.62
CA SER A 54 -10.73 -8.43 -3.26
C SER A 54 -10.48 -7.10 -3.97
N GLY A 55 -11.19 -6.84 -5.06
CA GLY A 55 -11.07 -5.60 -5.85
C GLY A 55 -10.00 -5.66 -6.94
N GLN A 56 -9.77 -4.53 -7.59
CA GLN A 56 -8.77 -4.31 -8.66
C GLN A 56 -8.16 -2.91 -8.54
#